data_AF-A0A965BB12-F1
#
_entry.id   AF-A0A965BB12-F1
#
_cell.length_a   1.000
_cell.length_b   1.000
_cell.length_c   1.000
_cell.angle_alpha   90.00
_cell.angle_beta   90.00
_cell.angle_gamma   90.00
#
_symmetry.space_group_name_H-M   'P 1'
#
loop_
_entity.id
_entity.type
_entity.pdbx_description
1 polymer ?
#
loop_
_entity_poly.entity_id
_entity_poly.type
_entity_poly.pdbx_seq_one_letter_code
_entity_poly.pdbx_strand_id
1 'polypeptide(L)'
;MDLNRVAPELRPYVPKFRVPMESPFLRFLGHGVLLLLPGRTVPGVRFERRYDAGREMRMFIPEVRTSGGALLWIHGGGLILGHPATDDRFCAEIARDLGIVVASVRYRLAPAHPYPAAIDDCHDAWTWLLRNANTFDINPARVAIGGQSAGGGLAAALVQRTCDGQPPHPVTQWLLCPMLDDRTAARRNL
;
A
#
# COMPACT_ATOMS: atom_id res chain seq x y z
N MET A 1 -7.75 20.20 -17.54
CA MET A 1 -7.11 20.63 -16.29
C MET A 1 -6.37 21.91 -16.60
N ASP A 2 -6.61 22.98 -15.85
CA ASP A 2 -5.85 24.22 -16.01
C ASP A 2 -4.46 24.05 -15.37
N LEU A 3 -3.42 23.94 -16.19
CA LEU A 3 -2.04 23.74 -15.73
C LEU A 3 -1.47 24.96 -15.01
N ASN A 4 -2.06 26.15 -15.19
CA ASN A 4 -1.62 27.34 -14.47
C ASN A 4 -1.91 27.25 -12.97
N ARG A 5 -2.89 26.42 -12.58
CA ARG A 5 -3.20 26.10 -11.18
C ARG A 5 -2.28 25.03 -10.58
N VAL A 6 -1.43 24.39 -11.38
CA VAL A 6 -0.44 23.41 -10.92
C VAL A 6 0.87 24.14 -10.62
N ALA A 7 1.50 23.82 -9.49
CA ALA A 7 2.81 24.35 -9.12
C ALA A 7 3.82 24.13 -10.27
N PRO A 8 4.60 25.15 -10.68
CA PRO A 8 5.47 25.06 -11.87
C PRO A 8 6.36 23.83 -11.92
N GLU A 9 6.92 23.44 -10.78
CA GLU A 9 7.78 22.27 -10.58
C GLU A 9 7.07 20.93 -10.81
N LEU A 10 5.74 20.87 -10.68
CA LEU A 10 4.95 19.66 -10.89
C LEU A 10 4.43 19.52 -12.33
N ARG A 11 4.37 20.62 -13.09
CA ARG A 11 3.81 20.65 -14.46
C ARG A 11 4.47 19.63 -15.41
N PRO A 12 5.79 19.39 -15.41
CA PRO A 12 6.42 18.41 -16.29
C PRO A 12 5.96 16.97 -16.02
N TYR A 13 5.48 16.69 -14.81
CA TYR A 13 5.07 15.35 -14.36
C TYR A 13 3.57 15.10 -14.52
N VAL A 14 2.79 16.11 -14.90
CA VAL A 14 1.35 15.93 -15.14
C VAL A 14 1.15 15.05 -16.37
N PRO A 15 0.45 13.90 -16.25
CA PRO A 15 0.17 13.04 -17.39
C PRO A 15 -0.58 13.80 -18.48
N LYS A 16 -0.04 13.78 -19.71
CA LYS A 16 -0.66 14.42 -20.88
C LYS A 16 -1.79 13.59 -21.49
N PHE A 17 -1.98 12.36 -21.02
CA PHE A 17 -2.98 11.43 -21.51
C PHE A 17 -3.78 10.83 -20.35
N ARG A 18 -5.04 10.48 -20.60
CA ARG A 18 -5.86 9.72 -19.66
C ARG A 18 -5.67 8.23 -19.91
N VAL A 19 -5.47 7.46 -18.85
CA VAL A 19 -5.50 6.00 -18.92
C VAL A 19 -6.96 5.57 -19.06
N PRO A 20 -7.37 4.86 -20.13
CA PRO A 20 -8.75 4.43 -20.32
C PRO A 20 -9.05 3.25 -19.37
N MET A 21 -9.49 3.56 -18.15
CA MET A 21 -9.76 2.58 -17.10
C MET A 21 -10.94 1.65 -17.42
N GLU A 22 -11.74 1.97 -18.44
CA GLU A 22 -12.92 1.19 -18.83
C GLU A 22 -12.55 -0.06 -19.66
N SER A 23 -11.43 -0.05 -20.37
CA SER A 23 -11.00 -1.18 -21.21
C SER A 23 -10.30 -2.26 -20.38
N PRO A 24 -10.81 -3.50 -20.30
CA PRO A 24 -10.13 -4.60 -19.60
C PRO A 24 -8.75 -4.90 -20.20
N PHE A 25 -8.61 -4.79 -21.52
CA PHE A 25 -7.35 -4.99 -22.23
C PHE A 25 -6.30 -3.94 -21.85
N LEU A 26 -6.66 -2.66 -21.82
CA LEU A 26 -5.73 -1.60 -21.44
C LEU A 26 -5.40 -1.61 -19.95
N ARG A 27 -6.33 -2.05 -19.10
CA ARG A 27 -6.06 -2.32 -17.68
C ARG A 27 -5.00 -3.41 -17.51
N PHE A 28 -5.15 -4.51 -18.23
CA PHE A 28 -4.16 -5.60 -18.23
C PHE A 28 -2.79 -5.13 -18.72
N LEU A 29 -2.74 -4.38 -19.83
CA LEU A 29 -1.50 -3.84 -20.37
C LEU A 29 -0.82 -2.86 -19.39
N GLY A 30 -1.61 -1.96 -18.78
CA GLY A 30 -1.13 -1.02 -17.76
C GLY A 30 -0.59 -1.71 -16.51
N HIS A 31 -1.23 -2.79 -16.07
CA HIS A 31 -0.73 -3.61 -14.97
C HIS A 31 0.63 -4.24 -15.31
N GLY A 32 0.78 -4.80 -16.52
CA GLY A 32 2.05 -5.36 -16.99
C GLY A 32 3.18 -4.32 -17.04
N VAL A 33 2.90 -3.10 -17.51
CA VAL A 33 3.88 -2.00 -17.55
C VAL A 33 4.33 -1.58 -16.16
N LEU A 34 3.42 -1.49 -15.18
CA LEU A 34 3.76 -1.15 -13.80
C LEU A 34 4.71 -2.17 -13.16
N LEU A 35 4.60 -3.46 -13.53
CA LEU A 35 5.49 -4.52 -13.05
C LEU A 35 6.90 -4.47 -13.67
N LEU A 36 7.07 -3.79 -14.80
CA LEU A 36 8.37 -3.60 -15.45
C LEU A 36 9.19 -2.47 -14.82
N LEU A 37 8.59 -1.67 -13.92
CA LEU A 37 9.32 -0.69 -13.15
C LEU A 37 10.20 -1.44 -12.14
N PRO A 38 11.54 -1.41 -12.29
CA PRO A 38 12.40 -2.14 -11.38
C PRO A 38 12.24 -1.57 -9.98
N GLY A 39 11.93 -2.44 -9.02
CA GLY A 39 12.12 -2.15 -7.60
C GLY A 39 13.60 -1.85 -7.40
N ARG A 40 13.96 -0.57 -7.24
CA ARG A 40 15.35 -0.18 -7.03
C ARG A 40 15.77 -0.65 -5.65
N THR A 41 16.94 -1.30 -5.58
CA THR A 41 17.59 -1.58 -4.30
C THR A 41 17.94 -0.27 -3.61
N VAL A 42 17.69 -0.20 -2.30
CA VAL A 42 18.06 0.93 -1.46
C VAL A 42 19.19 0.44 -0.54
N PRO A 43 20.36 1.09 -0.52
CA PRO A 43 21.46 0.70 0.36
C PRO A 43 21.03 0.68 1.83
N GLY A 44 21.50 -0.31 2.58
CA GLY A 44 21.17 -0.47 4.00
C GLY A 44 19.78 -1.06 4.25
N VAL A 45 19.12 -1.63 3.23
CA VAL A 45 17.81 -2.29 3.36
C VAL A 45 17.83 -3.65 2.68
N ARG A 46 17.55 -4.70 3.45
CA ARG A 46 17.34 -6.05 2.96
C ARG A 46 15.90 -6.23 2.51
N PHE A 47 15.71 -6.83 1.34
CA PHE A 47 14.41 -7.18 0.79
C PHE A 47 14.16 -8.69 0.91
N GLU A 48 12.98 -9.08 1.40
CA GLU A 48 12.54 -10.48 1.46
C GLU A 48 11.08 -10.60 0.99
N ARG A 49 10.76 -11.72 0.34
CA ARG A 49 9.36 -12.11 0.07
C ARG A 49 8.94 -13.17 1.07
N ARG A 50 7.77 -12.98 1.65
CA ARG A 50 7.12 -13.92 2.56
C ARG A 50 5.73 -14.26 2.01
N TYR A 51 5.24 -15.43 2.35
CA TYR A 51 3.95 -15.91 1.89
C TYR A 51 3.17 -16.51 3.06
N ASP A 52 1.89 -16.15 3.18
CA ASP A 52 0.95 -16.75 4.13
C ASP A 52 -0.36 -17.03 3.39
N ALA A 53 -0.87 -18.26 3.45
CA ALA A 53 -2.08 -18.69 2.73
C ALA A 53 -2.12 -18.27 1.23
N GLY A 54 -0.95 -18.24 0.57
CA GLY A 54 -0.82 -17.83 -0.84
C GLY A 54 -0.83 -16.32 -1.08
N ARG A 55 -0.86 -15.48 -0.05
CA ARG A 55 -0.72 -14.02 -0.14
C ARG A 55 0.74 -13.62 0.04
N GLU A 56 1.23 -12.76 -0.83
CA GLU A 56 2.61 -12.25 -0.77
C GLU A 56 2.69 -11.04 0.17
N MET A 57 3.72 -11.07 1.01
CA MET A 57 4.20 -9.91 1.77
C MET A 57 5.63 -9.58 1.33
N ARG A 58 5.84 -8.31 1.02
CA ARG A 58 7.14 -7.76 0.63
C ARG A 58 7.75 -7.06 1.83
N MET A 59 8.83 -7.61 2.36
CA MET A 59 9.47 -7.14 3.59
C MET A 59 10.69 -6.29 3.26
N PHE A 60 10.75 -5.09 3.81
CA PHE A 60 11.89 -4.18 3.74
C PHE A 60 12.44 -3.99 5.13
N ILE A 61 13.66 -4.48 5.33
CA ILE A 61 14.26 -4.71 6.62
C ILE A 61 15.53 -3.85 6.66
N PRO A 62 15.56 -2.71 7.38
CA PRO A 62 16.75 -1.88 7.41
C PRO A 62 17.91 -2.59 8.13
N GLU A 63 19.15 -2.21 7.88
CA GLU A 63 20.30 -2.76 8.62
C GLU A 63 20.41 -2.12 10.01
N VAL A 64 20.06 -0.83 10.11
CA VAL A 64 20.04 -0.08 11.37
C VAL A 64 18.61 -0.02 11.93
N ARG A 65 18.43 -0.46 13.17
CA ARG A 65 17.15 -0.43 13.91
C ARG A 65 17.12 0.71 14.91
N THR A 66 16.02 1.45 14.97
CA THR A 66 15.87 2.60 15.88
C THR A 66 14.83 2.41 16.97
N SER A 67 13.78 1.62 16.71
CA SER A 67 12.59 1.62 17.59
C SER A 67 11.81 0.30 17.70
N GLY A 68 12.18 -0.73 16.94
CA GLY A 68 11.38 -1.95 16.78
C GLY A 68 10.00 -1.67 16.14
N GLY A 69 9.79 -0.49 15.56
CA GLY A 69 8.54 -0.16 14.87
C GLY A 69 8.41 -0.91 13.55
N ALA A 70 7.18 -0.93 13.04
CA ALA A 70 6.92 -1.40 11.69
C ALA A 70 5.78 -0.64 11.02
N LEU A 71 5.74 -0.69 9.69
CA LEU A 71 4.66 -0.14 8.86
C LEU A 71 4.09 -1.25 7.96
N LEU A 72 2.80 -1.51 8.06
CA LEU A 72 2.05 -2.22 7.02
C LEU A 72 1.65 -1.21 5.93
N TRP A 73 2.21 -1.36 4.73
CA TRP A 73 1.93 -0.49 3.59
C TRP A 73 1.00 -1.13 2.56
N ILE A 74 -0.04 -0.41 2.17
CA ILE A 74 -1.06 -0.85 1.21
C ILE A 74 -0.99 0.04 -0.04
N HIS A 75 -0.63 -0.57 -1.17
CA HIS A 75 -0.46 0.14 -2.44
C HIS A 75 -1.78 0.67 -3.01
N GLY A 76 -1.69 1.66 -3.90
CA GLY A 76 -2.84 2.22 -4.61
C GLY A 76 -3.25 1.44 -5.86
N GLY A 77 -4.05 2.07 -6.73
CA GLY A 77 -4.48 1.49 -8.01
C GLY A 77 -6.00 1.34 -8.18
N GLY A 78 -6.79 2.09 -7.43
CA GLY A 78 -8.26 2.12 -7.61
C GLY A 78 -8.96 0.79 -7.34
N LEU A 79 -8.35 -0.10 -6.55
CA LEU A 79 -8.79 -1.48 -6.26
C LEU A 79 -8.80 -2.43 -7.47
N ILE A 80 -8.52 -1.92 -8.68
CA ILE A 80 -8.62 -2.68 -9.94
C ILE A 80 -7.29 -2.78 -10.71
N LEU A 81 -6.27 -2.03 -10.27
CA LEU A 81 -4.91 -2.01 -10.79
C LEU A 81 -3.91 -1.97 -9.62
N GLY A 82 -2.62 -2.00 -9.96
CA GLY A 82 -1.51 -1.86 -9.01
C GLY A 82 -0.87 -3.19 -8.63
N HIS A 83 0.29 -3.09 -7.99
CA HIS A 83 1.03 -4.22 -7.43
C HIS A 83 1.94 -3.65 -6.33
N PRO A 84 2.17 -4.33 -5.19
CA PRO A 84 3.01 -3.77 -4.12
C PRO A 84 4.44 -3.44 -4.58
N ALA A 85 4.92 -4.14 -5.62
CA ALA A 85 6.23 -3.85 -6.24
C ALA A 85 6.38 -2.41 -6.78
N THR A 86 5.28 -1.72 -7.12
CA THR A 86 5.35 -0.32 -7.59
C THR A 86 5.84 0.61 -6.50
N ASP A 87 5.67 0.21 -5.24
CA ASP A 87 5.97 1.01 -4.07
C ASP A 87 7.25 0.50 -3.37
N ASP A 88 7.98 -0.46 -3.95
CA ASP A 88 9.16 -1.08 -3.33
C ASP A 88 10.19 -0.04 -2.90
N ARG A 89 10.53 0.88 -3.81
CA ARG A 89 11.53 1.91 -3.53
C ARG A 89 11.07 2.83 -2.40
N PHE A 90 9.79 3.24 -2.42
CA PHE A 90 9.20 4.06 -1.37
C PHE A 90 9.25 3.34 -0.02
N CYS A 91 8.82 2.07 0.03
CA CYS A 91 8.86 1.25 1.24
C CYS A 91 10.29 1.08 1.77
N ALA A 92 11.26 0.85 0.88
CA ALA A 92 12.66 0.71 1.25
C ALA A 92 13.27 2.03 1.75
N GLU A 93 12.96 3.17 1.12
CA GLU A 93 13.40 4.50 1.59
C GLU A 93 12.82 4.80 2.99
N ILE A 94 11.54 4.53 3.22
CA ILE A 94 10.91 4.66 4.56
C ILE A 94 11.57 3.73 5.58
N ALA A 95 11.82 2.47 5.22
CA ALA A 95 12.49 1.51 6.09
C ALA A 95 13.86 2.03 6.53
N ARG A 96 14.69 2.49 5.59
CA ARG A 96 16.01 3.06 5.85
C ARG A 96 15.93 4.30 6.73
N ASP A 97 15.10 5.27 6.33
CA ASP A 97 15.12 6.61 6.91
C ASP A 97 14.55 6.62 8.33
N LEU A 98 13.60 5.74 8.63
CA LEU A 98 13.01 5.61 9.96
C LEU A 98 13.67 4.50 10.81
N GLY A 99 14.44 3.60 10.21
CA GLY A 99 15.02 2.43 10.89
C GLY A 99 13.97 1.43 11.40
N ILE A 100 12.86 1.28 10.66
CA ILE A 100 11.73 0.39 10.97
C ILE A 100 11.50 -0.63 9.85
N VAL A 101 10.86 -1.76 10.18
CA VAL A 101 10.47 -2.74 9.15
C VAL A 101 9.26 -2.20 8.37
N VAL A 102 9.28 -2.30 7.04
CA VAL A 102 8.10 -2.04 6.22
C VAL A 102 7.64 -3.34 5.57
N ALA A 103 6.37 -3.67 5.73
CA ALA A 103 5.74 -4.84 5.15
C ALA A 103 4.69 -4.36 4.13
N SER A 104 4.88 -4.63 2.84
CA SER A 104 3.94 -4.24 1.79
C SER A 104 3.12 -5.44 1.30
N VAL A 105 1.80 -5.33 1.44
CA VAL A 105 0.85 -6.42 1.18
C VAL A 105 0.43 -6.48 -0.29
N ARG A 106 0.40 -7.69 -0.86
CA ARG A 106 -0.31 -7.97 -2.11
C ARG A 106 -1.76 -8.36 -1.81
N TYR A 107 -2.71 -7.48 -2.12
CA TYR A 107 -4.14 -7.77 -2.00
C TYR A 107 -4.76 -8.13 -3.35
N ARG A 108 -5.84 -8.91 -3.34
CA ARG A 108 -6.59 -9.30 -4.53
C ARG A 108 -7.34 -8.12 -5.13
N LEU A 109 -7.32 -8.02 -6.47
CA LEU A 109 -7.91 -6.91 -7.21
C LEU A 109 -9.31 -7.24 -7.74
N ALA A 110 -10.18 -6.23 -7.73
CA ALA A 110 -11.41 -6.24 -8.50
C ALA A 110 -11.12 -6.10 -10.01
N PRO A 111 -12.03 -6.51 -10.90
CA PRO A 111 -13.32 -7.13 -10.63
C PRO A 111 -13.27 -8.63 -10.34
N ALA A 112 -12.13 -9.30 -10.54
CA ALA A 112 -11.99 -10.75 -10.30
C ALA A 112 -12.26 -11.14 -8.84
N HIS A 113 -11.88 -10.25 -7.91
CA HIS A 113 -12.11 -10.40 -6.49
C HIS A 113 -12.75 -9.10 -5.95
N PRO A 114 -14.08 -8.97 -6.01
CA PRO A 114 -14.76 -7.78 -5.50
C PRO A 114 -14.67 -7.71 -3.97
N TYR A 115 -15.16 -6.61 -3.41
CA TYR A 115 -15.32 -6.46 -1.96
C TYR A 115 -16.04 -7.69 -1.35
N PRO A 116 -15.58 -8.26 -0.22
CA PRO A 116 -14.55 -7.74 0.71
C PRO A 116 -13.13 -8.26 0.48
N ALA A 117 -12.80 -8.89 -0.66
CA ALA A 117 -11.56 -9.64 -0.82
C ALA A 117 -10.27 -8.86 -0.48
N ALA A 118 -10.15 -7.62 -0.96
CA ALA A 118 -8.97 -6.79 -0.71
C ALA A 118 -8.79 -6.44 0.78
N ILE A 119 -9.87 -6.11 1.49
CA ILE A 119 -9.81 -5.76 2.90
C ILE A 119 -9.57 -7.00 3.79
N ASP A 120 -10.09 -8.16 3.39
CA ASP A 120 -9.76 -9.44 4.04
C ASP A 120 -8.28 -9.78 3.89
N ASP A 121 -7.70 -9.59 2.70
CA ASP A 121 -6.27 -9.83 2.48
C ASP A 121 -5.40 -8.86 3.32
N CYS A 122 -5.82 -7.60 3.45
CA CYS A 122 -5.12 -6.63 4.30
C CYS A 122 -5.23 -7.00 5.80
N HIS A 123 -6.36 -7.55 6.23
CA HIS A 123 -6.55 -8.04 7.59
C HIS A 123 -5.71 -9.30 7.89
N ASP A 124 -5.65 -10.24 6.94
CA ASP A 124 -4.78 -11.42 7.03
C ASP A 124 -3.31 -11.00 7.11
N ALA A 125 -2.91 -10.02 6.30
CA ALA A 125 -1.58 -9.43 6.30
C ALA A 125 -1.21 -8.76 7.64
N TRP A 126 -2.12 -7.98 8.22
CA TRP A 126 -1.96 -7.42 9.57
C TRP A 126 -1.74 -8.52 10.61
N THR A 127 -2.63 -9.52 10.61
CA THR A 127 -2.59 -10.64 11.56
C THR A 127 -1.30 -11.45 11.41
N TRP A 128 -0.85 -11.69 10.17
CA TRP A 128 0.41 -12.37 9.89
C TRP A 128 1.62 -11.56 10.37
N LEU A 129 1.64 -10.25 10.14
CA LEU A 129 2.75 -9.39 10.57
C LEU A 129 2.89 -9.42 12.10
N LEU A 130 1.79 -9.33 12.83
CA LEU A 130 1.79 -9.42 14.30
C LEU A 130 2.24 -10.80 14.80
N ARG A 131 1.73 -11.88 14.19
CA ARG A 131 2.15 -13.27 14.51
C ARG A 131 3.65 -13.49 14.30
N ASN A 132 4.26 -12.81 13.32
CA ASN A 132 5.68 -12.97 12.97
C ASN A 132 6.55 -11.83 13.50
N ALA A 133 6.03 -10.97 14.38
CA ALA A 133 6.73 -9.77 14.84
C ALA A 133 8.12 -10.08 15.42
N ASN A 134 8.22 -11.12 16.26
CA ASN A 134 9.49 -11.55 16.86
C ASN A 134 10.53 -11.98 15.80
N THR A 135 10.11 -12.60 14.71
CA THR A 135 11.01 -13.02 13.62
C THR A 135 11.71 -11.84 12.94
N PHE A 136 11.11 -10.65 13.01
CA PHE A 136 11.60 -9.44 12.37
C PHE A 136 12.03 -8.35 13.37
N ASP A 137 12.16 -8.69 14.65
CA ASP A 137 12.46 -7.76 15.76
C ASP A 137 11.47 -6.58 15.84
N ILE A 138 10.20 -6.84 15.55
CA ILE A 138 9.11 -5.87 15.61
C ILE A 138 8.46 -5.94 16.98
N ASN A 139 8.23 -4.78 17.60
CA ASN A 139 7.33 -4.64 18.74
C ASN A 139 5.88 -4.52 18.22
N PRO A 140 4.98 -5.49 18.51
CA PRO A 140 3.59 -5.46 18.06
C PRO A 140 2.83 -4.21 18.49
N ALA A 141 3.21 -3.58 19.60
CA ALA A 141 2.63 -2.33 20.09
C ALA A 141 3.21 -1.07 19.42
N ARG A 142 3.98 -1.21 18.33
CA ARG A 142 4.59 -0.12 17.55
C ARG A 142 4.40 -0.28 16.04
N VAL A 143 3.34 -0.98 15.63
CA VAL A 143 3.03 -1.19 14.22
C VAL A 143 2.06 -0.12 13.74
N ALA A 144 2.39 0.56 12.65
CA ALA A 144 1.54 1.51 11.95
C ALA A 144 0.89 0.86 10.72
N ILE A 145 -0.24 1.41 10.28
CA ILE A 145 -0.88 1.03 9.00
C ILE A 145 -0.93 2.26 8.10
N GLY A 146 -0.56 2.11 6.83
CA GLY A 146 -0.63 3.19 5.87
C GLY A 146 -0.91 2.72 4.45
N GLY A 147 -1.32 3.66 3.60
CA GLY A 147 -1.53 3.37 2.19
C GLY A 147 -1.83 4.60 1.34
N GLN A 148 -1.81 4.40 0.02
CA GLN A 148 -1.96 5.44 -0.99
C GLN A 148 -3.24 5.25 -1.83
N SER A 149 -4.02 6.31 -2.05
CA SER A 149 -5.24 6.27 -2.88
C SER A 149 -6.20 5.15 -2.43
N ALA A 150 -6.47 4.14 -3.27
CA ALA A 150 -7.26 2.97 -2.91
C ALA A 150 -6.69 2.23 -1.68
N GLY A 151 -5.37 2.10 -1.60
CA GLY A 151 -4.69 1.53 -0.43
C GLY A 151 -4.84 2.38 0.81
N GLY A 152 -4.98 3.70 0.66
CA GLY A 152 -5.34 4.60 1.77
C GLY A 152 -6.76 4.36 2.27
N GLY A 153 -7.70 4.08 1.35
CA GLY A 153 -9.06 3.65 1.72
C GLY A 153 -9.06 2.31 2.49
N LEU A 154 -8.28 1.34 2.00
CA LEU A 154 -8.10 0.06 2.69
C LEU A 154 -7.41 0.21 4.06
N ALA A 155 -6.42 1.09 4.17
CA ALA A 155 -5.76 1.41 5.43
C ALA A 155 -6.75 2.03 6.43
N ALA A 156 -7.62 2.94 5.96
CA ALA A 156 -8.66 3.54 6.78
C ALA A 156 -9.63 2.48 7.33
N ALA A 157 -10.17 1.64 6.44
CA ALA A 157 -11.09 0.56 6.80
C ALA A 157 -10.44 -0.50 7.70
N LEU A 158 -9.17 -0.85 7.45
CA LEU A 158 -8.46 -1.85 8.23
C LEU A 158 -8.25 -1.38 9.68
N VAL A 159 -7.84 -0.14 9.89
CA VAL A 159 -7.69 0.40 11.25
C VAL A 159 -9.01 0.32 12.01
N GLN A 160 -10.13 0.70 11.40
CA GLN A 160 -11.46 0.55 12.02
C GLN A 160 -11.72 -0.91 12.41
N ARG A 161 -11.56 -1.85 11.45
CA ARG A 161 -11.73 -3.29 11.69
C ARG A 161 -10.82 -3.83 12.81
N THR A 162 -9.58 -3.35 12.91
CA THR A 162 -8.64 -3.77 13.97
C THR A 162 -8.96 -3.16 15.33
N CYS A 163 -9.51 -1.94 15.37
CA CYS A 163 -9.92 -1.28 16.61
C CYS A 163 -11.20 -1.88 17.20
N ASP A 164 -12.08 -2.42 16.37
CA ASP A 164 -13.24 -3.21 16.80
C ASP A 164 -12.84 -4.60 17.33
N GLY A 165 -11.61 -5.03 17.06
CA GLY A 165 -11.05 -6.31 17.47
C GLY A 165 -10.27 -6.26 18.79
N GLN A 166 -9.45 -7.29 19.03
CA GLN A 166 -8.55 -7.36 20.18
C GLN A 166 -7.20 -6.70 19.86
N PRO A 167 -6.50 -6.15 20.88
CA PRO A 167 -5.18 -5.57 20.71
C PRO A 167 -4.12 -6.60 20.24
N PRO A 168 -2.97 -6.14 19.70
CA PRO A 168 -2.56 -4.74 19.59
C PRO A 168 -3.27 -4.00 18.45
N HIS A 169 -3.56 -2.73 18.69
CA HIS A 169 -4.07 -1.80 17.68
C HIS A 169 -2.91 -1.04 17.03
N PRO A 170 -3.07 -0.57 15.78
CA PRO A 170 -2.04 0.21 15.13
C PRO A 170 -1.79 1.53 15.87
N VAL A 171 -0.52 1.88 16.08
CA VAL A 171 -0.14 3.11 16.79
C VAL A 171 -0.30 4.38 15.95
N THR A 172 -0.43 4.24 14.64
CA THR A 172 -0.54 5.34 13.69
C THR A 172 -1.26 4.86 12.43
N GLN A 173 -2.05 5.76 11.84
CA GLN A 173 -2.70 5.59 10.55
C GLN A 173 -2.16 6.63 9.56
N TRP A 174 -1.54 6.20 8.46
CA TRP A 174 -1.04 7.10 7.41
C TRP A 174 -1.86 6.99 6.12
N LEU A 175 -2.68 8.01 5.86
CA LEU A 175 -3.54 8.07 4.68
C LEU A 175 -2.98 9.04 3.62
N LEU A 176 -2.37 8.52 2.56
CA LEU A 176 -1.86 9.33 1.45
C LEU A 176 -2.92 9.43 0.34
N CYS A 177 -3.49 10.63 0.14
CA CYS A 177 -4.56 10.92 -0.84
C CYS A 177 -5.67 9.85 -0.93
N PRO A 178 -6.30 9.45 0.19
CA PRO A 178 -7.10 8.23 0.29
C PRO A 178 -8.43 8.30 -0.50
N MET A 179 -8.87 7.15 -1.01
CA MET A 179 -10.21 6.95 -1.55
C MET A 179 -11.17 6.53 -0.43
N LEU A 180 -11.97 7.46 0.08
CA LEU A 180 -12.80 7.24 1.27
C LEU A 180 -14.32 7.24 1.03
N ASP A 181 -14.76 7.68 -0.15
CA ASP A 181 -16.19 7.92 -0.40
C ASP A 181 -16.58 7.57 -1.84
N ASP A 182 -17.35 6.50 -1.99
CA ASP A 182 -17.88 6.02 -3.27
C ASP A 182 -18.97 6.95 -3.83
N ARG A 183 -19.61 7.77 -2.98
CA ARG A 183 -20.68 8.70 -3.40
C ARG A 183 -20.14 9.80 -4.31
N THR A 184 -18.84 10.10 -4.24
CA THR A 184 -18.17 11.03 -5.17
C THR A 184 -18.15 10.53 -6.61
N ALA A 185 -18.19 9.21 -6.82
CA ALA A 185 -18.31 8.59 -8.14
C ALA A 185 -19.77 8.28 -8.51
N ALA A 186 -20.65 8.04 -7.52
CA ALA A 186 -22.05 7.69 -7.76
C ALA A 186 -22.96 8.92 -8.01
N ARG A 187 -22.62 10.10 -7.47
CA ARG A 187 -23.40 11.33 -7.65
C ARG A 187 -22.93 12.06 -8.91
N ARG A 188 -23.76 12.02 -9.97
CA ARG A 188 -23.51 12.72 -11.25
C ARG A 188 -23.75 14.23 -11.21
N ASN A 189 -24.15 14.78 -10.06
CA ASN A 189 -24.55 16.16 -9.84
C ASN A 189 -23.66 16.94 -8.86
N LEU A 190 -22.53 16.35 -8.45
CA LEU A 190 -21.39 17.08 -7.85
C LEU A 190 -20.48 17.56 -8.99
#